data_AF-A0A5B2UYN2-F1
#
_entry.id   AF-A0A5B2UYN2-F1
#
_cell.length_a   1.000
_cell.length_b   1.000
_cell.length_c   1.000
_cell.angle_alpha   90.00
_cell.angle_beta   90.00
_cell.angle_gamma   90.00
#
_symmetry.space_group_name_H-M   'P 1'
#
loop_
_entity.id
_entity.type
_entity.pdbx_description
1 polymer ?
#
loop_
_entity_poly.entity_id
_entity_poly.type
_entity_poly.pdbx_seq_one_letter_code
_entity_poly.pdbx_strand_id
1 'polypeptide(L)'
;MNIHSPAISTPSGGNQVPSVRPATQSSPDKAAIAPRQDLSAAYFEAPVSANKAVEQLITDYTYPKTPDEVTSLEVRRQIKEKFGKDIDPDKTYLVSIQYDHRTNTPPYSGVIVQKISLTQAARLNQQDEPDFHGAKRSKEDGPFEIRKSSRHTEKPDAFGMFPRPNETGFSSHFQGIYTEPQQASANVYDASNRIDISATDFKQMVWDNSYKSPYDQYLNSYWTSNSRHAYTEASRGAFLKASHTQHQDRSLTENDRQTAMGVAGIPADKNYLSLNHNDLIQPYKADPNLETKFLTFKGFNMRAFYTQDKSTGRILLYLPGQASMLKGFDSKKEMNKWLAEQLKDPEQAENFKLYFRPQDRPNEFLSKGIDALIDNTRDVLNSDLPVSTQEKLGYFDEGGLFGGQVVQGNPFEELQQRTEEDLKSATRFQFVLNRDVTAKTVFKYLDWAKYGLLLLAPLGIAYPPLGIALTVASVSLGAAEFGVGIDSYINKRPEADKLISEGASKTLTPIFTSGLGNALKPIGSTISAWALKP
;
A
#
# COMPACT_ATOMS: atom_id res chain seq x y z
N MET A 1 63.86 41.66 8.37
CA MET A 1 63.59 42.00 6.95
C MET A 1 62.14 42.44 6.87
N ASN A 2 61.89 43.73 7.17
CA ASN A 2 61.49 44.79 6.20
C ASN A 2 60.15 44.47 5.54
N ILE A 3 59.01 44.92 6.10
CA ILE A 3 58.41 46.28 5.98
C ILE A 3 58.23 46.70 4.52
N HIS A 4 56.97 46.79 4.05
CA HIS A 4 56.38 48.02 3.50
C HIS A 4 54.91 47.86 3.09
N SER A 5 54.05 48.68 3.69
CA SER A 5 52.90 49.31 3.02
C SER A 5 53.37 50.52 2.20
N PRO A 6 52.62 50.91 1.17
CA PRO A 6 52.10 52.29 1.09
C PRO A 6 50.62 52.29 0.61
N ALA A 7 49.69 53.09 1.12
CA ALA A 7 49.55 54.54 1.28
C ALA A 7 48.46 55.06 0.34
N ILE A 8 47.57 55.85 0.95
CA ILE A 8 46.37 56.50 0.41
C ILE A 8 46.78 57.73 -0.41
N SER A 9 46.02 58.02 -1.48
CA SER A 9 46.00 59.35 -2.11
C SER A 9 44.58 59.71 -2.54
N THR A 10 44.01 60.69 -1.84
CA THR A 10 42.88 61.53 -2.26
C THR A 10 43.34 62.60 -3.25
N PRO A 11 42.42 63.14 -4.05
CA PRO A 11 42.35 64.59 -4.22
C PRO A 11 40.98 65.16 -3.82
N SER A 12 41.04 66.38 -3.32
CA SER A 12 39.95 67.25 -2.89
C SER A 12 39.33 68.04 -4.05
N GLY A 13 38.07 68.45 -3.85
CA GLY A 13 37.63 69.82 -4.19
C GLY A 13 36.51 69.97 -5.22
N GLY A 14 35.34 70.48 -4.76
CA GLY A 14 34.66 71.59 -5.46
C GLY A 14 33.23 71.37 -5.99
N ASN A 15 32.24 71.60 -5.11
CA ASN A 15 30.87 72.10 -5.31
C ASN A 15 30.27 72.24 -6.73
N GLN A 16 29.07 71.70 -6.94
CA GLN A 16 27.83 72.50 -7.07
C GLN A 16 26.57 71.61 -7.04
N VAL A 17 25.60 72.01 -6.21
CA VAL A 17 24.26 71.44 -6.08
C VAL A 17 23.33 72.10 -7.11
N PRO A 18 22.42 71.35 -7.73
CA PRO A 18 21.09 71.88 -8.03
C PRO A 18 20.01 71.10 -7.29
N SER A 19 19.19 71.86 -6.58
CA SER A 19 17.95 71.46 -5.94
C SER A 19 16.90 71.13 -7.00
N VAL A 20 16.30 69.93 -6.96
CA VAL A 20 15.04 69.61 -7.65
C VAL A 20 14.14 68.82 -6.70
N ARG A 21 12.90 69.30 -6.61
CA ARG A 21 11.77 68.81 -5.78
C ARG A 21 11.33 67.38 -6.16
N PRO A 22 10.61 66.66 -5.26
CA PRO A 22 10.42 65.22 -5.36
C PRO A 22 9.40 64.84 -6.43
N ALA A 23 9.78 63.91 -7.31
CA ALA A 23 8.87 63.17 -8.17
C ALA A 23 8.49 61.85 -7.48
N THR A 24 7.19 61.60 -7.46
CA THR A 24 6.47 60.45 -6.91
C THR A 24 7.04 59.09 -7.34
N GLN A 25 7.04 58.16 -6.39
CA GLN A 25 7.39 56.74 -6.51
C GLN A 25 6.68 56.03 -7.67
N SER A 26 7.44 55.26 -8.45
CA SER A 26 6.92 54.10 -9.18
C SER A 26 7.87 52.91 -8.93
N SER A 27 7.35 51.89 -8.23
CA SER A 27 8.03 50.64 -7.93
C SER A 27 8.36 49.86 -9.22
N PRO A 28 9.50 49.14 -9.29
CA PRO A 28 9.86 48.36 -10.47
C PRO A 28 8.98 47.12 -10.64
N ASP A 29 8.70 46.84 -11.90
CA ASP A 29 7.72 45.89 -12.42
C ASP A 29 7.79 44.49 -11.83
N LYS A 30 6.61 44.05 -11.40
CA LYS A 30 6.24 42.68 -11.09
C LYS A 30 6.26 41.89 -12.41
N ALA A 31 7.17 40.92 -12.52
CA ALA A 31 7.16 39.95 -13.62
C ALA A 31 5.73 39.41 -13.80
N ALA A 32 5.20 39.53 -15.01
CA ALA A 32 3.83 39.16 -15.34
C ALA A 32 3.61 37.66 -15.05
N ILE A 33 2.83 37.38 -14.01
CA ILE A 33 2.22 36.08 -13.80
C ILE A 33 1.29 35.86 -15.00
N ALA A 34 1.45 34.73 -15.70
CA ALA A 34 0.54 34.34 -16.78
C ALA A 34 -0.93 34.46 -16.31
N PRO A 35 -1.86 34.93 -17.15
CA PRO A 35 -3.25 35.10 -16.74
C PRO A 35 -3.81 33.78 -16.23
N ARG A 36 -4.38 33.79 -15.02
CA ARG A 36 -5.18 32.67 -14.50
C ARG A 36 -6.22 32.31 -15.57
N GLN A 37 -6.16 31.10 -16.12
CA GLN A 37 -7.31 30.54 -16.79
C GLN A 37 -8.40 30.39 -15.73
N ASP A 38 -9.34 31.33 -15.68
CA ASP A 38 -10.53 31.19 -14.86
C ASP A 38 -11.36 30.03 -15.44
N LEU A 39 -11.16 28.83 -14.86
CA LEU A 39 -11.92 27.64 -15.21
C LEU A 39 -13.37 27.85 -14.77
N SER A 40 -14.30 27.52 -15.67
CA SER A 40 -15.73 27.75 -15.43
C SER A 40 -16.26 26.86 -14.30
N ALA A 41 -17.33 27.29 -13.63
CA ALA A 41 -18.02 26.45 -12.65
C ALA A 41 -18.41 25.07 -13.24
N ALA A 42 -18.76 25.05 -14.53
CA ALA A 42 -19.09 23.82 -15.27
C ALA A 42 -17.93 22.81 -15.33
N TYR A 43 -16.66 23.24 -15.33
CA TYR A 43 -15.51 22.32 -15.30
C TYR A 43 -15.51 21.46 -14.02
N PHE A 44 -15.80 22.08 -12.88
CA PHE A 44 -15.77 21.41 -11.57
C PHE A 44 -17.05 20.64 -11.24
N GLU A 45 -18.12 20.81 -12.03
CA GLU A 45 -19.38 20.06 -11.90
C GLU A 45 -19.48 18.91 -12.92
N ALA A 46 -18.68 18.96 -13.99
CA ALA A 46 -18.64 17.90 -14.99
C ALA A 46 -17.97 16.63 -14.44
N PRO A 47 -18.31 15.43 -14.98
CA PRO A 47 -17.57 14.20 -14.71
C PRO A 47 -16.08 14.33 -15.02
N VAL A 48 -15.25 13.56 -14.32
CA VAL A 48 -13.80 13.59 -14.53
C VAL A 48 -13.46 13.17 -15.96
N SER A 49 -12.82 14.08 -16.69
CA SER A 49 -12.47 13.85 -18.09
C SER A 49 -11.23 12.96 -18.18
N ALA A 50 -11.38 11.79 -18.80
CA ALA A 50 -10.30 10.86 -19.01
C ALA A 50 -9.34 11.34 -20.11
N ASN A 51 -8.04 11.12 -19.93
CA ASN A 51 -7.05 11.23 -21.00
C ASN A 51 -6.59 9.81 -21.38
N LYS A 52 -6.95 9.38 -22.59
CA LYS A 52 -6.66 8.01 -23.06
C LYS A 52 -5.16 7.69 -23.10
N ALA A 53 -4.31 8.65 -23.48
CA ALA A 53 -2.87 8.43 -23.55
C ALA A 53 -2.26 8.25 -22.15
N VAL A 54 -2.71 9.04 -21.17
CA VAL A 54 -2.31 8.89 -19.76
C VAL A 54 -2.83 7.58 -19.19
N GLU A 55 -4.09 7.22 -19.45
CA GLU A 55 -4.66 5.94 -18.98
C GLU A 55 -3.93 4.74 -19.56
N GLN A 56 -3.52 4.83 -20.82
CA GLN A 56 -2.76 3.77 -21.48
C GLN A 56 -1.43 3.49 -20.78
N LEU A 57 -0.69 4.51 -20.31
CA LEU A 57 0.54 4.31 -19.53
C LEU A 57 0.31 3.43 -18.30
N ILE A 58 -0.88 3.52 -17.69
CA ILE A 58 -1.20 2.77 -16.48
C ILE A 58 -1.71 1.37 -16.84
N THR A 59 -2.55 1.23 -17.87
CA THR A 59 -3.12 -0.07 -18.27
C THR A 59 -2.12 -0.99 -18.96
N ASP A 60 -1.08 -0.44 -19.60
CA ASP A 60 -0.05 -1.22 -20.29
C ASP A 60 0.93 -1.88 -19.28
N TYR A 61 0.91 -1.47 -18.01
CA TYR A 61 1.75 -2.06 -16.98
C TYR A 61 1.22 -3.40 -16.49
N THR A 62 2.07 -4.42 -16.56
CA THR A 62 1.79 -5.75 -16.01
C THR A 62 2.36 -5.88 -14.60
N TYR A 63 1.49 -6.01 -13.62
CA TYR A 63 1.86 -6.22 -12.22
C TYR A 63 2.65 -7.53 -12.03
N PRO A 64 3.62 -7.57 -11.08
CA PRO A 64 4.25 -8.82 -10.70
C PRO A 64 3.22 -9.74 -10.04
N LYS A 65 3.40 -11.05 -10.22
CA LYS A 65 2.63 -12.08 -9.54
C LYS A 65 2.86 -12.00 -8.04
N THR A 66 1.80 -12.28 -7.30
CA THR A 66 1.84 -12.42 -5.85
C THR A 66 2.65 -13.66 -5.42
N PRO A 67 3.12 -13.72 -4.17
CA PRO A 67 3.75 -14.92 -3.62
C PRO A 67 2.89 -16.17 -3.77
N ASP A 68 1.57 -16.04 -3.57
CA ASP A 68 0.63 -17.16 -3.67
C ASP A 68 0.46 -17.64 -5.11
N GLU A 69 0.38 -16.74 -6.09
CA GLU A 69 0.29 -17.14 -7.51
C GLU A 69 1.53 -17.92 -7.96
N VAL A 70 2.73 -17.47 -7.59
CA VAL A 70 3.97 -18.18 -7.95
C VAL A 70 4.08 -19.50 -7.19
N THR A 71 3.72 -19.52 -5.90
CA THR A 71 3.72 -20.74 -5.09
C THR A 71 2.71 -21.76 -5.62
N SER A 72 1.51 -21.32 -6.00
CA SER A 72 0.45 -22.18 -6.58
C SER A 72 0.92 -22.85 -7.88
N LEU A 73 1.54 -22.08 -8.78
CA LEU A 73 2.13 -22.63 -10.02
C LEU A 73 3.19 -23.69 -9.72
N GLU A 74 4.07 -23.42 -8.75
CA GLU A 74 5.17 -24.31 -8.41
C GLU A 74 4.69 -25.56 -7.67
N VAL A 75 3.75 -25.44 -6.72
CA VAL A 75 3.12 -26.57 -6.03
C VAL A 75 2.38 -27.46 -7.03
N ARG A 76 1.62 -26.87 -7.96
CA ARG A 76 0.92 -27.64 -9.01
C ARG A 76 1.89 -28.43 -9.87
N ARG A 77 2.98 -27.79 -10.31
CA ARG A 77 4.04 -28.42 -11.11
C ARG A 77 4.66 -29.60 -10.35
N GLN A 78 5.07 -29.38 -9.11
CA GLN A 78 5.72 -30.40 -8.28
C GLN A 78 4.78 -31.55 -7.92
N ILE A 79 3.50 -31.29 -7.65
CA ILE A 79 2.53 -32.35 -7.38
C ILE A 79 2.31 -33.22 -8.63
N LYS A 80 2.26 -32.60 -9.81
CA LYS A 80 2.16 -33.33 -11.08
C LYS A 80 3.39 -34.19 -11.34
N GLU A 81 4.58 -33.67 -11.09
CA GLU A 81 5.84 -34.39 -11.30
C GLU A 81 6.05 -35.53 -10.29
N LYS A 82 5.79 -35.27 -9.00
CA LYS A 82 6.06 -36.22 -7.92
C LYS A 82 4.97 -37.27 -7.74
N PHE A 83 3.70 -36.89 -7.93
CA PHE A 83 2.55 -37.74 -7.62
C PHE A 83 1.68 -38.07 -8.85
N GLY A 84 1.98 -37.51 -10.03
CA GLY A 84 1.19 -37.74 -11.24
C GLY A 84 -0.23 -37.16 -11.19
N LYS A 85 -0.50 -36.22 -10.29
CA LYS A 85 -1.81 -35.58 -10.12
C LYS A 85 -1.79 -34.14 -10.63
N ASP A 86 -2.77 -33.77 -11.44
CA ASP A 86 -2.95 -32.38 -11.89
C ASP A 86 -4.12 -31.76 -11.11
N ILE A 87 -3.80 -31.11 -9.99
CA ILE A 87 -4.77 -30.48 -9.09
C ILE A 87 -4.55 -28.97 -9.03
N ASP A 88 -5.60 -28.24 -8.67
CA ASP A 88 -5.52 -26.80 -8.37
C ASP A 88 -5.17 -26.62 -6.88
N PRO A 89 -3.95 -26.17 -6.53
CA PRO A 89 -3.52 -26.04 -5.13
C PRO A 89 -4.27 -24.97 -4.33
N ASP A 90 -4.94 -24.03 -5.01
CA ASP A 90 -5.76 -22.99 -4.39
C ASP A 90 -7.17 -23.51 -4.03
N LYS A 91 -7.59 -24.62 -4.66
CA LYS A 91 -8.88 -25.30 -4.42
C LYS A 91 -8.74 -26.69 -3.81
N THR A 92 -7.54 -27.01 -3.35
CA THR A 92 -7.21 -28.25 -2.64
C THR A 92 -6.61 -27.88 -1.30
N TYR A 93 -6.99 -28.59 -0.25
CA TYR A 93 -6.74 -28.18 1.12
C TYR A 93 -6.06 -29.28 1.92
N LEU A 94 -5.11 -28.90 2.76
CA LEU A 94 -4.68 -29.70 3.89
C LEU A 94 -5.72 -29.52 5.01
N VAL A 95 -6.42 -30.59 5.35
CA VAL A 95 -7.53 -30.58 6.32
C VAL A 95 -7.18 -31.44 7.52
N SER A 96 -7.29 -30.85 8.70
CA SER A 96 -7.10 -31.52 10.00
C SER A 96 -8.45 -31.71 10.66
N ILE A 97 -8.87 -32.96 10.85
CA ILE A 97 -10.17 -33.35 11.40
C ILE A 97 -9.95 -34.01 12.76
N GLN A 98 -10.68 -33.54 13.76
CA GLN A 98 -10.81 -34.21 15.06
C GLN A 98 -12.17 -34.90 15.11
N TYR A 99 -12.24 -36.16 15.53
CA TYR A 99 -13.46 -36.95 15.42
C TYR A 99 -13.68 -37.91 16.58
N ASP A 100 -14.95 -38.31 16.75
CA ASP A 100 -15.41 -39.26 17.77
C ASP A 100 -15.26 -40.68 17.24
N HIS A 101 -14.34 -41.43 17.84
CA HIS A 101 -14.06 -42.82 17.50
C HIS A 101 -14.73 -43.83 18.44
N ARG A 102 -15.51 -43.38 19.43
CA ARG A 102 -16.04 -44.26 20.50
C ARG A 102 -16.99 -45.34 19.99
N THR A 103 -17.70 -45.08 18.90
CA THR A 103 -18.66 -46.04 18.30
C THR A 103 -17.97 -47.06 17.38
N ASN A 104 -16.70 -46.85 17.04
CA ASN A 104 -15.90 -47.64 16.10
C ASN A 104 -16.63 -47.99 14.79
N THR A 105 -17.60 -47.16 14.38
CA THR A 105 -18.48 -47.39 13.23
C THR A 105 -18.55 -46.09 12.41
N PRO A 106 -18.05 -46.09 11.16
CA PRO A 106 -18.20 -44.95 10.25
C PRO A 106 -19.66 -44.71 9.80
N PRO A 107 -20.03 -43.48 9.37
CA PRO A 107 -19.18 -42.30 9.31
C PRO A 107 -18.88 -41.74 10.70
N TYR A 108 -17.62 -41.35 10.92
CA TYR A 108 -17.19 -40.79 12.18
C TYR A 108 -17.62 -39.33 12.28
N SER A 109 -18.26 -38.97 13.38
CA SER A 109 -18.70 -37.60 13.60
C SER A 109 -17.52 -36.73 14.04
N GLY A 110 -17.24 -35.64 13.32
CA GLY A 110 -16.05 -34.83 13.53
C GLY A 110 -16.22 -33.33 13.37
N VAL A 111 -15.13 -32.62 13.61
CA VAL A 111 -15.00 -31.17 13.46
C VAL A 111 -13.68 -30.86 12.75
N ILE A 112 -13.69 -29.84 11.90
CA ILE A 112 -12.47 -29.39 11.23
C ILE A 112 -11.77 -28.40 12.15
N VAL A 113 -10.52 -28.72 12.50
CA VAL A 113 -9.65 -27.87 13.33
C VAL A 113 -8.84 -26.92 12.45
N GLN A 114 -8.43 -27.40 11.27
CA GLN A 114 -7.65 -26.62 10.31
C GLN A 114 -8.06 -26.94 8.88
N LYS A 115 -8.17 -25.93 8.04
CA LYS A 115 -8.31 -26.04 6.58
C LYS A 115 -7.50 -24.91 5.93
N ILE A 116 -6.44 -25.29 5.24
CA ILE A 116 -5.51 -24.37 4.58
C ILE A 116 -5.25 -24.86 3.15
N SER A 117 -5.21 -23.97 2.17
CA SER A 117 -4.93 -24.37 0.78
C SER A 117 -3.52 -24.95 0.67
N LEU A 118 -3.27 -25.82 -0.31
CA LEU A 118 -1.93 -26.38 -0.52
C LEU A 118 -0.93 -25.27 -0.86
N THR A 119 -1.35 -24.22 -1.58
CA THR A 119 -0.53 -23.02 -1.81
C THR A 119 -0.08 -22.35 -0.52
N GLN A 120 -1.03 -22.09 0.38
CA GLN A 120 -0.74 -21.41 1.65
C GLN A 120 0.07 -22.32 2.60
N ALA A 121 -0.25 -23.61 2.66
CA ALA A 121 0.50 -24.58 3.44
C ALA A 121 1.96 -24.68 2.97
N ALA A 122 2.20 -24.60 1.66
CA ALA A 122 3.53 -24.55 1.08
C ALA A 122 4.27 -23.24 1.42
N ARG A 123 3.62 -22.08 1.23
CA ARG A 123 4.22 -20.76 1.52
C ARG A 123 4.57 -20.59 2.99
N LEU A 124 3.69 -21.03 3.87
CA LEU A 124 3.82 -20.95 5.33
C LEU A 124 4.58 -22.13 5.94
N ASN A 125 5.10 -23.03 5.10
CA ASN A 125 5.87 -24.19 5.52
C ASN A 125 5.21 -24.98 6.66
N GLN A 126 3.95 -25.37 6.43
CA GLN A 126 3.11 -26.02 7.42
C GLN A 126 3.63 -27.44 7.73
N GLN A 127 4.52 -27.57 8.71
CA GLN A 127 5.07 -28.86 9.15
C GLN A 127 4.31 -29.44 10.34
N ASP A 128 3.97 -28.60 11.32
CA ASP A 128 3.28 -29.04 12.52
C ASP A 128 1.82 -29.43 12.25
N GLU A 129 1.31 -30.34 13.06
CA GLU A 129 -0.12 -30.58 13.16
C GLU A 129 -0.72 -29.65 14.24
N PRO A 130 -2.00 -29.25 14.12
CA PRO A 130 -2.62 -28.40 15.12
C PRO A 130 -2.72 -29.13 16.48
N ASP A 131 -2.89 -28.37 17.56
CA ASP A 131 -3.18 -28.97 18.85
C ASP A 131 -4.57 -29.64 18.82
N PHE A 132 -4.62 -30.94 19.10
CA PHE A 132 -5.85 -31.73 19.18
C PHE A 132 -6.31 -32.03 20.62
N HIS A 133 -5.79 -31.32 21.63
CA HIS A 133 -6.06 -31.50 23.08
C HIS A 133 -6.08 -32.97 23.53
N GLY A 134 -5.02 -33.70 23.17
CA GLY A 134 -4.85 -35.10 23.59
C GLY A 134 -5.64 -36.13 22.76
N ALA A 135 -6.32 -35.72 21.68
CA ALA A 135 -6.81 -36.70 20.70
C ALA A 135 -5.65 -37.48 20.11
N LYS A 136 -5.88 -38.77 19.83
CA LYS A 136 -4.84 -39.66 19.30
C LYS A 136 -4.84 -39.66 17.78
N ARG A 137 -3.65 -39.64 17.18
CA ARG A 137 -3.50 -39.77 15.74
C ARG A 137 -4.02 -41.12 15.29
N SER A 138 -5.00 -41.12 14.41
CA SER A 138 -5.58 -42.33 13.84
C SER A 138 -5.01 -42.63 12.46
N LYS A 139 -5.01 -43.92 12.10
CA LYS A 139 -4.75 -44.37 10.73
C LYS A 139 -6.04 -44.44 9.90
N GLU A 140 -7.20 -44.36 10.55
CA GLU A 140 -8.49 -44.34 9.86
C GLU A 140 -8.72 -42.98 9.22
N ASP A 141 -9.16 -43.01 7.98
CA ASP A 141 -9.13 -41.91 7.04
C ASP A 141 -10.55 -41.50 6.56
N GLY A 142 -11.57 -41.93 7.31
CA GLY A 142 -12.98 -41.61 7.12
C GLY A 142 -13.85 -42.84 6.85
N PRO A 143 -15.08 -42.65 6.33
CA PRO A 143 -15.72 -41.36 6.06
C PRO A 143 -15.97 -40.54 7.33
N PHE A 144 -15.82 -39.21 7.24
CA PHE A 144 -16.13 -38.26 8.30
C PHE A 144 -17.40 -37.47 7.98
N GLU A 145 -18.29 -37.36 8.96
CA GLU A 145 -19.44 -36.46 8.90
C GLU A 145 -19.19 -35.26 9.84
N ILE A 146 -18.97 -34.10 9.23
CA ILE A 146 -18.64 -32.87 9.95
C ILE A 146 -19.89 -32.30 10.60
N ARG A 147 -19.83 -32.11 11.92
CA ARG A 147 -20.94 -31.57 12.70
C ARG A 147 -21.23 -30.12 12.31
N LYS A 148 -22.49 -29.71 12.46
CA LYS A 148 -22.91 -28.30 12.31
C LYS A 148 -22.19 -27.35 13.27
N SER A 149 -21.74 -27.86 14.41
CA SER A 149 -20.95 -27.10 15.39
C SER A 149 -19.51 -26.87 14.96
N SER A 150 -19.02 -27.60 13.95
CA SER A 150 -17.75 -27.30 13.31
C SER A 150 -17.84 -25.89 12.72
N ARG A 151 -17.12 -24.92 13.30
CA ARG A 151 -17.09 -23.51 12.88
C ARG A 151 -16.29 -23.30 11.57
N HIS A 152 -16.19 -24.34 10.76
CA HIS A 152 -15.39 -24.43 9.54
C HIS A 152 -15.94 -23.63 8.35
N THR A 153 -17.17 -23.11 8.48
CA THR A 153 -17.79 -22.18 7.55
C THR A 153 -17.50 -20.72 7.91
N GLU A 154 -16.93 -20.45 9.08
CA GLU A 154 -16.49 -19.11 9.49
C GLU A 154 -15.13 -18.75 8.87
N LYS A 155 -14.66 -17.52 9.09
CA LYS A 155 -13.33 -17.11 8.66
C LYS A 155 -12.27 -17.81 9.55
N PRO A 156 -11.41 -18.69 9.01
CA PRO A 156 -10.29 -19.21 9.76
C PRO A 156 -9.27 -18.11 10.04
N ASP A 157 -8.37 -18.35 10.97
CA ASP A 157 -7.20 -17.51 11.11
C ASP A 157 -6.25 -17.66 9.91
N ALA A 158 -5.23 -16.82 9.94
CA ALA A 158 -3.96 -16.90 9.24
C ALA A 158 -3.42 -18.26 8.76
N PHE A 159 -3.51 -19.28 9.61
CA PHE A 159 -2.94 -20.61 9.41
C PHE A 159 -4.04 -21.61 9.03
N GLY A 160 -5.23 -21.12 8.68
CA GLY A 160 -6.38 -21.95 8.37
C GLY A 160 -7.03 -22.56 9.61
N MET A 161 -6.73 -22.07 10.82
CA MET A 161 -7.30 -22.63 12.05
C MET A 161 -8.69 -22.10 12.31
N PHE A 162 -9.59 -22.99 12.74
CA PHE A 162 -10.93 -22.60 13.17
C PHE A 162 -11.05 -22.60 14.69
N PRO A 163 -11.85 -21.68 15.25
CA PRO A 163 -12.20 -21.73 16.65
C PRO A 163 -12.87 -23.07 16.96
N ARG A 164 -12.40 -23.74 18.00
CA ARG A 164 -12.93 -25.04 18.37
C ARG A 164 -14.35 -24.90 18.96
N PRO A 165 -15.30 -25.78 18.61
CA PRO A 165 -16.57 -25.86 19.32
C PRO A 165 -16.37 -26.31 20.77
N ASN A 166 -17.21 -25.82 21.68
CA ASN A 166 -17.21 -26.23 23.09
C ASN A 166 -17.86 -27.61 23.27
N GLU A 167 -17.23 -28.63 22.71
CA GLU A 167 -17.70 -30.02 22.70
C GLU A 167 -16.59 -30.98 23.13
N THR A 168 -16.99 -32.09 23.74
CA THR A 168 -16.08 -33.15 24.19
C THR A 168 -16.37 -34.46 23.46
N GLY A 169 -15.43 -35.41 23.50
CA GLY A 169 -15.60 -36.75 22.92
C GLY A 169 -14.88 -36.98 21.59
N PHE A 170 -14.23 -35.97 21.01
CA PHE A 170 -13.35 -36.15 19.85
C PHE A 170 -12.00 -36.74 20.29
N SER A 171 -11.94 -38.08 20.38
CA SER A 171 -10.80 -38.83 20.92
C SER A 171 -9.71 -39.11 19.89
N SER A 172 -9.99 -38.91 18.61
CA SER A 172 -9.05 -39.20 17.51
C SER A 172 -8.91 -38.02 16.56
N HIS A 173 -7.81 -37.99 15.80
CA HIS A 173 -7.62 -37.03 14.72
C HIS A 173 -7.00 -37.65 13.48
N PHE A 174 -7.27 -37.03 12.34
CA PHE A 174 -6.71 -37.38 11.03
C PHE A 174 -6.37 -36.10 10.26
N GLN A 175 -5.30 -36.14 9.45
CA GLN A 175 -4.94 -35.07 8.54
C GLN A 175 -4.80 -35.63 7.13
N GLY A 176 -5.50 -35.03 6.18
CA GLY A 176 -5.50 -35.45 4.78
C GLY A 176 -5.62 -34.29 3.81
N ILE A 177 -5.52 -34.60 2.52
CA ILE A 177 -5.64 -33.63 1.44
C ILE A 177 -6.99 -33.81 0.76
N TYR A 178 -7.78 -32.75 0.70
CA TYR A 178 -9.16 -32.80 0.20
C TYR A 178 -9.46 -31.64 -0.75
N THR A 179 -10.34 -31.87 -1.71
CA THR A 179 -11.08 -30.79 -2.40
C THR A 179 -12.33 -30.43 -1.60
N GLU A 180 -13.01 -29.35 -1.97
CA GLU A 180 -14.33 -29.07 -1.39
C GLU A 180 -15.30 -30.23 -1.62
N PRO A 181 -16.11 -30.62 -0.61
CA PRO A 181 -17.21 -31.55 -0.79
C PRO A 181 -18.23 -31.02 -1.80
N GLN A 182 -18.96 -31.93 -2.44
CA GLN A 182 -20.09 -31.55 -3.30
C GLN A 182 -21.22 -30.93 -2.48
N GLN A 183 -22.01 -30.03 -3.07
CA GLN A 183 -23.08 -29.33 -2.37
C GLN A 183 -24.11 -30.28 -1.73
N ALA A 184 -24.42 -31.40 -2.38
CA ALA A 184 -25.34 -32.41 -1.86
C ALA A 184 -24.81 -33.14 -0.61
N SER A 185 -23.50 -33.10 -0.36
CA SER A 185 -22.80 -33.75 0.75
C SER A 185 -21.78 -32.79 1.40
N ALA A 186 -22.16 -31.52 1.58
CA ALA A 186 -21.28 -30.42 1.97
C ALA A 186 -20.49 -30.64 3.29
N ASN A 187 -20.93 -31.58 4.13
CA ASN A 187 -20.30 -31.91 5.42
C ASN A 187 -19.58 -33.26 5.41
N VAL A 188 -19.45 -33.94 4.27
CA VAL A 188 -18.85 -35.27 4.20
C VAL A 188 -17.42 -35.19 3.64
N TYR A 189 -16.47 -35.74 4.39
CA TYR A 189 -15.07 -35.86 3.98
C TYR A 189 -14.71 -37.34 3.94
N ASP A 190 -14.52 -37.87 2.73
CA ASP A 190 -14.31 -39.29 2.49
C ASP A 190 -13.46 -39.51 1.24
N ALA A 191 -13.40 -40.74 0.72
CA ALA A 191 -12.61 -41.06 -0.46
C ALA A 191 -13.05 -40.32 -1.74
N SER A 192 -14.28 -39.79 -1.81
CA SER A 192 -14.80 -39.11 -3.00
C SER A 192 -14.23 -37.71 -3.22
N ASN A 193 -13.82 -37.03 -2.15
CA ASN A 193 -13.19 -35.71 -2.19
C ASN A 193 -11.76 -35.71 -1.62
N ARG A 194 -11.20 -36.87 -1.29
CA ARG A 194 -9.81 -37.01 -0.86
C ARG A 194 -8.87 -37.17 -2.06
N ILE A 195 -7.75 -36.48 -2.02
CA ILE A 195 -6.65 -36.67 -2.96
C ILE A 195 -5.70 -37.73 -2.39
N ASP A 196 -5.32 -38.69 -3.23
CA ASP A 196 -4.38 -39.76 -2.88
C ASP A 196 -2.93 -39.26 -2.84
N ILE A 197 -2.67 -38.33 -1.91
CA ILE A 197 -1.38 -37.79 -1.51
C ILE A 197 -1.45 -37.68 0.01
N SER A 198 -0.56 -38.35 0.73
CA SER A 198 -0.57 -38.27 2.19
C SER A 198 -0.15 -36.87 2.66
N ALA A 199 -0.70 -36.42 3.79
CA ALA A 199 -0.29 -35.16 4.40
C ALA A 199 1.23 -35.15 4.69
N THR A 200 1.79 -36.30 5.09
CA THR A 200 3.23 -36.45 5.33
C THR A 200 4.06 -36.27 4.06
N ASP A 201 3.67 -36.87 2.94
CA ASP A 201 4.41 -36.74 1.67
C ASP A 201 4.36 -35.32 1.11
N PHE A 202 3.21 -34.66 1.25
CA PHE A 202 3.07 -33.25 0.89
C PHE A 202 3.94 -32.36 1.77
N LYS A 203 3.92 -32.53 3.10
CA LYS A 203 4.76 -31.77 4.03
C LYS A 203 6.25 -31.97 3.75
N GLN A 204 6.66 -33.19 3.41
CA GLN A 204 8.04 -33.48 2.98
C GLN A 204 8.38 -32.77 1.67
N MET A 205 7.50 -32.79 0.68
CA MET A 205 7.68 -32.01 -0.55
C MET A 205 7.84 -30.52 -0.25
N VAL A 206 7.04 -29.96 0.66
CA VAL A 206 7.16 -28.56 1.07
C VAL A 206 8.52 -28.26 1.70
N TRP A 207 8.97 -29.14 2.60
CA TRP A 207 10.27 -29.02 3.25
C TRP A 207 11.43 -29.05 2.25
N ASP A 208 11.38 -29.97 1.29
CA ASP A 208 12.46 -30.19 0.31
C ASP A 208 12.62 -29.00 -0.67
N ASN A 209 11.54 -28.26 -0.95
CA ASN A 209 11.53 -27.28 -2.03
C ASN A 209 11.70 -25.81 -1.59
N SER A 210 11.43 -25.47 -0.33
CA SER A 210 11.62 -24.11 0.22
C SER A 210 11.13 -22.96 -0.69
N TYR A 211 9.81 -22.76 -0.75
CA TYR A 211 9.13 -21.92 -1.76
C TYR A 211 9.48 -20.42 -1.79
N LYS A 212 10.25 -19.91 -0.83
CA LYS A 212 10.79 -18.54 -0.93
C LYS A 212 11.74 -18.39 -2.12
N SER A 213 12.62 -19.38 -2.36
CA SER A 213 13.64 -19.28 -3.40
C SER A 213 13.05 -19.15 -4.82
N PRO A 214 12.06 -19.97 -5.22
CA PRO A 214 11.34 -19.75 -6.48
C PRO A 214 10.74 -18.35 -6.63
N TYR A 215 10.17 -17.78 -5.56
CA TYR A 215 9.60 -16.43 -5.62
C TYR A 215 10.67 -15.33 -5.75
N ASP A 216 11.79 -15.45 -5.03
CA ASP A 216 12.92 -14.53 -5.17
C ASP A 216 13.47 -14.54 -6.61
N GLN A 217 13.61 -15.74 -7.21
CA GLN A 217 14.05 -15.89 -8.60
C GLN A 217 13.04 -15.28 -9.58
N TYR A 218 11.74 -15.47 -9.33
CA TYR A 218 10.68 -14.83 -10.09
C TYR A 218 10.80 -13.31 -10.05
N LEU A 219 10.91 -12.70 -8.86
CA LEU A 219 11.03 -11.24 -8.73
C LEU A 219 12.29 -10.70 -9.40
N ASN A 220 13.42 -11.41 -9.31
CA ASN A 220 14.65 -11.03 -10.01
C ASN A 220 14.48 -11.07 -11.54
N SER A 221 13.74 -12.05 -12.05
CA SER A 221 13.44 -12.19 -13.48
C SER A 221 12.37 -11.21 -13.96
N TYR A 222 11.45 -10.83 -13.06
CA TYR A 222 10.42 -9.84 -13.34
C TYR A 222 11.03 -8.46 -13.58
N TRP A 223 11.97 -8.02 -12.74
CA TRP A 223 12.59 -6.69 -12.83
C TRP A 223 13.69 -6.61 -13.90
N THR A 224 13.26 -6.45 -15.14
CA THR A 224 14.08 -6.16 -16.32
C THR A 224 14.06 -4.67 -16.65
N SER A 225 14.89 -4.20 -17.58
CA SER A 225 14.82 -2.80 -18.05
C SER A 225 13.42 -2.42 -18.55
N ASN A 226 12.70 -3.34 -19.19
CA ASN A 226 11.36 -3.09 -19.73
C ASN A 226 10.30 -2.95 -18.64
N SER A 227 10.29 -3.83 -17.62
CA SER A 227 9.31 -3.73 -16.53
C SER A 227 9.61 -2.58 -15.57
N ARG A 228 10.89 -2.24 -15.36
CA ARG A 228 11.28 -1.01 -14.66
C ARG A 228 10.73 0.22 -15.38
N HIS A 229 10.98 0.34 -16.68
CA HIS A 229 10.45 1.43 -17.48
C HIS A 229 8.92 1.47 -17.45
N ALA A 230 8.24 0.34 -17.65
CA ALA A 230 6.78 0.28 -17.61
C ALA A 230 6.22 0.71 -16.24
N TYR A 231 6.86 0.34 -15.13
CA TYR A 231 6.45 0.80 -13.79
C TYR A 231 6.62 2.31 -13.65
N THR A 232 7.76 2.86 -14.08
CA THR A 232 8.05 4.30 -14.07
C THR A 232 6.98 5.07 -14.82
N GLU A 233 6.64 4.61 -16.03
CA GLU A 233 5.62 5.21 -16.89
C GLU A 233 4.22 5.13 -16.28
N ALA A 234 3.84 3.98 -15.74
CA ALA A 234 2.56 3.80 -15.07
C ALA A 234 2.44 4.68 -13.81
N SER A 235 3.52 4.82 -13.04
CA SER A 235 3.56 5.67 -11.84
C SER A 235 3.40 7.14 -12.20
N ARG A 236 4.08 7.58 -13.26
CA ARG A 236 3.94 8.92 -13.81
C ARG A 236 2.52 9.18 -14.33
N GLY A 237 1.93 8.22 -15.05
CA GLY A 237 0.56 8.29 -15.52
C GLY A 237 -0.46 8.38 -14.38
N ALA A 238 -0.32 7.54 -13.35
CA ALA A 238 -1.17 7.56 -12.16
C ALA A 238 -1.06 8.89 -11.41
N PHE A 239 0.14 9.45 -11.28
CA PHE A 239 0.40 10.75 -10.68
C PHE A 239 -0.27 11.89 -11.47
N LEU A 240 -0.13 11.91 -12.80
CA LEU A 240 -0.80 12.89 -13.66
C LEU A 240 -2.33 12.80 -13.54
N LYS A 241 -2.89 11.58 -13.61
CA LYS A 241 -4.33 11.35 -13.44
C LYS A 241 -4.80 11.82 -12.06
N ALA A 242 -4.09 11.48 -10.99
CA ALA A 242 -4.41 11.92 -9.64
C ALA A 242 -4.36 13.45 -9.49
N SER A 243 -3.41 14.13 -10.13
CA SER A 243 -3.34 15.60 -10.11
C SER A 243 -4.54 16.25 -10.81
N HIS A 244 -5.01 15.67 -11.91
CA HIS A 244 -6.17 16.17 -12.63
C HIS A 244 -7.46 15.92 -11.86
N THR A 245 -7.66 14.69 -11.37
CA THR A 245 -8.83 14.33 -10.56
C THR A 245 -8.96 15.21 -9.33
N GLN A 246 -7.87 15.36 -8.56
CA GLN A 246 -7.89 16.17 -7.33
C GLN A 246 -8.05 17.68 -7.59
N HIS A 247 -7.64 18.16 -8.76
CA HIS A 247 -7.95 19.52 -9.13
C HIS A 247 -9.44 19.71 -9.44
N GLN A 248 -10.04 18.74 -10.15
CA GLN A 248 -11.45 18.79 -10.51
C GLN A 248 -12.38 18.62 -9.30
N ASP A 249 -12.01 17.82 -8.30
CA ASP A 249 -12.75 17.71 -7.03
C ASP A 249 -12.45 18.85 -6.03
N ARG A 250 -11.56 19.79 -6.41
CA ARG A 250 -11.14 20.97 -5.64
C ARG A 250 -10.26 20.67 -4.42
N SER A 251 -9.72 19.46 -4.28
CA SER A 251 -8.73 19.14 -3.24
C SER A 251 -7.29 19.60 -3.58
N LEU A 252 -7.03 19.91 -4.86
CA LEU A 252 -5.75 20.43 -5.36
C LEU A 252 -5.95 21.76 -6.10
N THR A 253 -5.05 22.73 -5.89
CA THR A 253 -5.12 24.00 -6.62
C THR A 253 -4.57 23.87 -8.04
N GLU A 254 -4.94 24.80 -8.94
CA GLU A 254 -4.38 24.82 -10.29
C GLU A 254 -2.86 24.97 -10.29
N ASN A 255 -2.30 25.79 -9.39
CA ASN A 255 -0.85 25.96 -9.27
C ASN A 255 -0.14 24.65 -8.86
N ASP A 256 -0.76 23.90 -7.94
CA ASP A 256 -0.27 22.58 -7.54
C ASP A 256 -0.38 21.57 -8.68
N ARG A 257 -1.48 21.60 -9.45
CA ARG A 257 -1.65 20.75 -10.63
C ARG A 257 -0.59 21.05 -11.70
N GLN A 258 -0.27 22.32 -11.95
CA GLN A 258 0.80 22.71 -12.88
C GLN A 258 2.17 22.29 -12.36
N THR A 259 2.43 22.43 -11.06
CA THR A 259 3.63 21.90 -10.40
C THR A 259 3.73 20.39 -10.62
N ALA A 260 2.63 19.65 -10.44
CA ALA A 260 2.57 18.22 -10.70
C ALA A 260 2.90 17.89 -12.17
N MET A 261 2.34 18.63 -13.13
CA MET A 261 2.68 18.45 -14.55
C MET A 261 4.18 18.66 -14.81
N GLY A 262 4.79 19.70 -14.21
CA GLY A 262 6.23 19.93 -14.28
C GLY A 262 7.07 18.81 -13.65
N VAL A 263 6.64 18.27 -12.49
CA VAL A 263 7.27 17.09 -11.86
C VAL A 263 7.27 15.89 -12.80
N ALA A 264 6.18 15.69 -13.55
CA ALA A 264 6.04 14.65 -14.57
C ALA A 264 6.83 14.91 -15.86
N GLY A 265 7.57 16.02 -15.96
CA GLY A 265 8.35 16.40 -17.13
C GLY A 265 7.50 16.93 -18.29
N ILE A 266 6.25 17.34 -18.00
CA ILE A 266 5.36 17.91 -18.99
C ILE A 266 5.71 19.40 -19.21
N PRO A 267 5.87 19.86 -20.47
CA PRO A 267 6.10 21.27 -20.77
C PRO A 267 5.02 22.20 -20.22
N ALA A 268 5.41 23.39 -19.74
CA ALA A 268 4.52 24.35 -19.11
C ALA A 268 3.43 24.93 -20.04
N ASP A 269 3.58 24.79 -21.36
CA ASP A 269 2.60 25.20 -22.37
C ASP A 269 1.51 24.14 -22.64
N LYS A 270 1.62 22.95 -22.03
CA LYS A 270 0.67 21.85 -22.21
C LYS A 270 -0.33 21.78 -21.05
N ASN A 271 -1.53 21.29 -21.36
CA ASN A 271 -2.55 20.97 -20.35
C ASN A 271 -2.86 19.46 -20.35
N TYR A 272 -3.36 18.94 -19.23
CA TYR A 272 -3.62 17.50 -19.05
C TYR A 272 -4.51 16.90 -20.16
N LEU A 273 -5.58 17.58 -20.56
CA LEU A 273 -6.52 17.05 -21.56
C LEU A 273 -5.95 17.09 -22.99
N SER A 274 -4.95 17.93 -23.25
CA SER A 274 -4.25 18.02 -24.54
C SER A 274 -3.12 17.01 -24.70
N LEU A 275 -2.71 16.32 -23.63
CA LEU A 275 -1.62 15.35 -23.70
C LEU A 275 -1.98 14.21 -24.64
N ASN A 276 -1.06 13.93 -25.56
CA ASN A 276 -1.15 12.77 -26.45
C ASN A 276 0.07 11.86 -26.25
N HIS A 277 0.07 10.73 -26.95
CA HIS A 277 1.15 9.74 -26.85
C HIS A 277 2.54 10.33 -27.11
N ASN A 278 2.68 11.21 -28.12
CA ASN A 278 3.97 11.83 -28.46
C ASN A 278 4.49 12.74 -27.34
N ASP A 279 3.61 13.40 -26.58
CA ASP A 279 4.02 14.21 -25.44
C ASP A 279 4.55 13.35 -24.29
N LEU A 280 3.96 12.16 -24.10
CA LEU A 280 4.30 11.26 -22.99
C LEU A 280 5.58 10.46 -23.26
N ILE A 281 5.85 10.03 -24.50
CA ILE A 281 7.06 9.23 -24.80
C ILE A 281 8.35 10.06 -24.92
N GLN A 282 8.28 11.39 -24.77
CA GLN A 282 9.50 12.21 -24.80
C GLN A 282 10.42 11.83 -23.62
N PRO A 283 11.76 11.89 -23.81
CA PRO A 283 12.70 11.74 -22.70
C PRO A 283 12.36 12.70 -21.56
N TYR A 284 12.41 12.20 -20.33
CA TYR A 284 12.15 13.01 -19.15
C TYR A 284 13.07 14.22 -19.10
N LYS A 285 12.49 15.39 -18.87
CA LYS A 285 13.21 16.64 -18.68
C LYS A 285 12.75 17.28 -17.37
N ALA A 286 13.67 17.39 -16.42
CA ALA A 286 13.41 18.08 -15.16
C ALA A 286 13.10 19.56 -15.42
N ASP A 287 12.08 20.08 -14.74
CA ASP A 287 11.83 21.52 -14.69
C ASP A 287 12.91 22.18 -13.82
N PRO A 288 13.73 23.12 -14.36
CA PRO A 288 14.80 23.75 -13.61
C PRO A 288 14.31 24.63 -12.46
N ASN A 289 13.02 24.98 -12.39
CA ASN A 289 12.43 25.72 -11.27
C ASN A 289 11.93 24.82 -10.15
N LEU A 290 11.90 23.50 -10.36
CA LEU A 290 11.44 22.54 -9.36
C LEU A 290 12.61 21.82 -8.69
N GLU A 291 12.47 21.50 -7.41
CA GLU A 291 13.36 20.62 -6.66
C GLU A 291 12.54 19.53 -5.99
N THR A 292 12.69 18.29 -6.45
CA THR A 292 12.02 17.12 -5.87
C THR A 292 12.94 16.42 -4.87
N LYS A 293 12.40 16.12 -3.69
CA LYS A 293 13.07 15.31 -2.67
C LYS A 293 12.18 14.19 -2.18
N PHE A 294 12.73 12.98 -2.09
CA PHE A 294 12.05 11.89 -1.40
C PHE A 294 12.08 12.12 0.10
N LEU A 295 10.94 11.92 0.75
CA LEU A 295 10.79 12.09 2.17
C LEU A 295 11.68 11.12 2.94
N THR A 296 12.18 11.62 4.06
CA THR A 296 12.80 10.82 5.11
C THR A 296 12.13 11.13 6.44
N PHE A 297 12.04 10.15 7.32
CA PHE A 297 11.61 10.35 8.70
C PHE A 297 12.75 9.95 9.63
N LYS A 298 13.33 10.91 10.34
CA LYS A 298 14.49 10.70 11.22
C LYS A 298 15.60 9.86 10.55
N GLY A 299 15.86 10.13 9.27
CA GLY A 299 16.88 9.45 8.46
C GLY A 299 16.42 8.18 7.75
N PHE A 300 15.23 7.64 8.03
CA PHE A 300 14.66 6.50 7.29
C PHE A 300 14.03 6.94 5.98
N ASN A 301 14.37 6.25 4.90
CA ASN A 301 13.86 6.53 3.56
C ASN A 301 12.39 6.12 3.43
N MET A 302 11.61 6.97 2.77
CA MET A 302 10.21 6.69 2.46
C MET A 302 9.99 6.53 0.95
N ARG A 303 8.92 5.83 0.57
CA ARG A 303 8.34 5.83 -0.78
C ARG A 303 7.30 6.94 -0.96
N ALA A 304 7.70 8.16 -0.63
CA ALA A 304 6.92 9.37 -0.81
C ALA A 304 7.89 10.51 -1.12
N PHE A 305 7.43 11.53 -1.81
CA PHE A 305 8.28 12.67 -2.14
C PHE A 305 7.51 13.98 -2.09
N TYR A 306 8.23 15.07 -1.97
CA TYR A 306 7.68 16.41 -2.13
C TYR A 306 8.51 17.18 -3.16
N THR A 307 7.89 18.17 -3.80
CA THR A 307 8.56 19.06 -4.74
C THR A 307 8.39 20.50 -4.29
N GLN A 308 9.49 21.25 -4.25
CA GLN A 308 9.47 22.68 -4.04
C GLN A 308 9.54 23.41 -5.38
N ASP A 309 8.61 24.33 -5.60
CA ASP A 309 8.80 25.39 -6.59
C ASP A 309 9.76 26.43 -6.01
N LYS A 310 10.96 26.54 -6.61
CA LYS A 310 12.03 27.43 -6.13
C LYS A 310 11.70 28.90 -6.33
N SER A 311 10.77 29.23 -7.23
CA SER A 311 10.36 30.61 -7.49
C SER A 311 9.36 31.14 -6.45
N THR A 312 8.46 30.27 -5.97
CA THR A 312 7.40 30.65 -5.02
C THR A 312 7.64 30.15 -3.60
N GLY A 313 8.50 29.15 -3.42
CA GLY A 313 8.71 28.45 -2.15
C GLY A 313 7.62 27.41 -1.83
N ARG A 314 6.57 27.32 -2.64
CA ARG A 314 5.43 26.42 -2.45
C ARG A 314 5.86 24.96 -2.57
N ILE A 315 5.24 24.10 -1.77
CA ILE A 315 5.51 22.66 -1.72
C ILE A 315 4.32 21.86 -2.22
N LEU A 316 4.59 20.89 -3.09
CA LEU A 316 3.66 19.84 -3.49
C LEU A 316 4.11 18.52 -2.89
N LEU A 317 3.35 17.97 -1.95
CA LEU A 317 3.56 16.64 -1.37
C LEU A 317 2.86 15.57 -2.21
N TYR A 318 3.53 14.44 -2.45
CA TYR A 318 2.95 13.23 -3.02
C TYR A 318 3.08 12.05 -2.06
N LEU A 319 1.93 11.48 -1.69
CA LEU A 319 1.73 10.31 -0.82
C LEU A 319 1.06 9.20 -1.64
N PRO A 320 1.85 8.33 -2.30
CA PRO A 320 1.32 7.30 -3.18
C PRO A 320 0.35 6.35 -2.47
N GLY A 321 -0.81 6.05 -3.07
CA GLY A 321 -1.76 5.06 -2.56
C GLY A 321 -2.78 5.59 -1.53
N GLN A 322 -2.78 6.88 -1.20
CA GLN A 322 -3.86 7.53 -0.44
C GLN A 322 -5.01 7.99 -1.35
N ALA A 323 -6.21 8.18 -0.80
CA ALA A 323 -7.35 8.73 -1.55
C ALA A 323 -7.07 10.12 -2.12
N SER A 324 -6.43 10.99 -1.33
CA SER A 324 -5.87 12.26 -1.79
C SER A 324 -4.35 12.17 -1.81
N MET A 325 -3.80 11.72 -2.94
CA MET A 325 -2.36 11.47 -3.08
C MET A 325 -1.52 12.75 -3.12
N LEU A 326 -2.11 13.91 -3.47
CA LEU A 326 -1.36 15.16 -3.65
C LEU A 326 -1.88 16.25 -2.72
N LYS A 327 -0.97 17.00 -2.11
CA LYS A 327 -1.34 18.13 -1.24
C LYS A 327 -0.35 19.27 -1.35
N GLY A 328 -0.86 20.48 -1.59
CA GLY A 328 -0.08 21.71 -1.61
C GLY A 328 0.09 22.34 -0.22
N PHE A 329 1.24 22.97 0.02
CA PHE A 329 1.57 23.72 1.23
C PHE A 329 2.36 24.98 0.88
N ASP A 330 2.31 26.01 1.74
CA ASP A 330 3.04 27.24 1.47
C ASP A 330 4.53 27.13 1.84
N SER A 331 4.89 26.15 2.69
CA SER A 331 6.29 25.88 3.04
C SER A 331 6.54 24.44 3.49
N LYS A 332 7.82 24.03 3.51
CA LYS A 332 8.25 22.72 4.06
C LYS A 332 7.87 22.57 5.53
N LYS A 333 7.90 23.67 6.29
CA LYS A 333 7.55 23.68 7.71
C LYS A 333 6.08 23.35 7.93
N GLU A 334 5.19 23.91 7.11
CA GLU A 334 3.76 23.59 7.16
C GLU A 334 3.48 22.14 6.75
N MET A 335 4.14 21.65 5.70
CA MET A 335 4.05 20.25 5.29
C MET A 335 4.49 19.32 6.43
N ASN A 336 5.65 19.58 7.04
CA ASN A 336 6.19 18.77 8.14
C ASN A 336 5.30 18.83 9.39
N LYS A 337 4.72 20.00 9.69
CA LYS A 337 3.74 20.15 10.78
C LYS A 337 2.47 19.34 10.50
N TRP A 338 1.95 19.37 9.27
CA TRP A 338 0.80 18.58 8.88
C TRP A 338 1.07 17.07 8.94
N LEU A 339 2.23 16.61 8.46
CA LEU A 339 2.66 15.20 8.56
C LEU A 339 2.78 14.76 10.02
N ALA A 340 3.34 15.61 10.89
CA ALA A 340 3.42 15.33 12.32
C ALA A 340 2.02 15.25 12.96
N GLU A 341 1.07 16.07 12.52
CA GLU A 341 -0.32 15.96 12.97
C GLU A 341 -0.96 14.64 12.54
N GLN A 342 -0.69 14.15 11.33
CA GLN A 342 -1.18 12.84 10.89
C GLN A 342 -0.65 11.72 11.80
N LEU A 343 0.61 11.79 12.25
CA LEU A 343 1.20 10.78 13.14
C LEU A 343 0.55 10.69 14.51
N LYS A 344 -0.21 11.70 14.96
CA LYS A 344 -0.90 11.64 16.25
C LYS A 344 -2.06 10.66 16.24
N ASP A 345 -2.74 10.56 15.11
CA ASP A 345 -3.82 9.62 14.91
C ASP A 345 -3.26 8.19 14.75
N PRO A 346 -3.73 7.22 15.55
CA PRO A 346 -3.17 5.87 15.53
C PRO A 346 -3.40 5.14 14.20
N GLU A 347 -4.53 5.37 13.52
CA GLU A 347 -4.83 4.74 12.23
C GLU A 347 -3.94 5.32 11.13
N GLN A 348 -3.77 6.64 11.12
CA GLN A 348 -2.86 7.30 10.18
C GLN A 348 -1.40 6.94 10.44
N ALA A 349 -0.99 6.76 11.70
CA ALA A 349 0.35 6.29 12.04
C ALA A 349 0.62 4.88 11.48
N GLU A 350 -0.35 3.97 11.55
CA GLU A 350 -0.22 2.63 10.93
C GLU A 350 -0.11 2.70 9.41
N ASN A 351 -0.95 3.52 8.75
CA ASN A 351 -0.85 3.76 7.31
C ASN A 351 0.51 4.39 6.93
N PHE A 352 1.03 5.26 7.79
CA PHE A 352 2.33 5.91 7.57
C PHE A 352 3.49 4.91 7.59
N LYS A 353 3.40 3.85 8.42
CA LYS A 353 4.40 2.77 8.47
C LYS A 353 4.50 1.99 7.14
N LEU A 354 3.51 2.09 6.24
CA LEU A 354 3.52 1.45 4.92
C LEU A 354 4.46 2.12 3.90
N TYR A 355 4.89 3.36 4.15
CA TYR A 355 5.84 4.06 3.27
C TYR A 355 7.29 3.63 3.47
N PHE A 356 7.56 2.86 4.52
CA PHE A 356 8.90 2.39 4.84
C PHE A 356 9.13 0.97 4.35
N ARG A 357 10.40 0.66 4.17
CA ARG A 357 10.81 -0.67 3.72
C ARG A 357 10.47 -1.69 4.81
N PRO A 358 9.88 -2.83 4.45
CA PRO A 358 9.54 -3.89 5.40
C PRO A 358 10.70 -4.23 6.36
N GLN A 359 11.92 -4.37 5.85
CA GLN A 359 13.09 -4.72 6.68
C GLN A 359 13.42 -3.70 7.78
N ASP A 360 12.99 -2.44 7.66
CA ASP A 360 13.28 -1.39 8.63
C ASP A 360 12.31 -1.40 9.83
N ARG A 361 11.22 -2.18 9.80
CA ARG A 361 10.14 -2.16 10.81
C ARG A 361 10.22 -3.09 12.05
N PRO A 362 11.08 -4.12 12.20
CA PRO A 362 10.84 -5.18 13.19
C PRO A 362 10.88 -4.77 14.69
N ASN A 363 10.06 -5.47 15.50
CA ASN A 363 9.93 -5.44 16.98
C ASN A 363 9.86 -6.92 17.50
N GLU A 364 10.77 -7.45 18.35
CA GLU A 364 10.73 -7.41 19.83
C GLU A 364 12.10 -7.75 20.47
N PHE A 365 13.17 -7.97 19.68
CA PHE A 365 14.50 -8.33 20.21
C PHE A 365 15.59 -7.28 19.95
N LEU A 366 15.29 -6.26 19.14
CA LEU A 366 16.19 -5.14 18.87
C LEU A 366 15.37 -3.86 18.95
N SER A 367 15.60 -3.08 20.00
CA SER A 367 14.92 -1.86 20.42
C SER A 367 14.87 -0.68 19.42
N LYS A 368 14.97 -0.85 18.08
CA LYS A 368 15.26 0.27 17.16
C LYS A 368 14.70 0.13 15.71
N GLY A 369 13.50 -0.41 15.52
CA GLY A 369 12.81 -0.38 14.21
C GLY A 369 12.03 0.93 13.96
N ILE A 370 11.65 1.20 12.71
CA ILE A 370 10.88 2.39 12.34
C ILE A 370 9.50 2.44 13.02
N ASP A 371 8.87 1.30 13.28
CA ASP A 371 7.57 1.22 13.96
C ASP A 371 7.67 1.81 15.38
N ALA A 372 8.64 1.32 16.17
CA ALA A 372 8.90 1.85 17.51
C ALA A 372 9.32 3.34 17.48
N LEU A 373 10.04 3.76 16.44
CA LEU A 373 10.42 5.18 16.29
C LEU A 373 9.21 6.07 16.00
N ILE A 374 8.26 5.59 15.20
CA ILE A 374 6.99 6.27 14.92
C ILE A 374 6.14 6.32 16.19
N ASP A 375 5.99 5.20 16.90
CA ASP A 375 5.18 5.12 18.13
C ASP A 375 5.74 6.05 19.22
N ASN A 376 7.05 6.01 19.47
CA ASN A 376 7.72 6.93 20.40
C ASN A 376 7.56 8.40 19.97
N THR A 377 7.62 8.69 18.67
CA THR A 377 7.44 10.06 18.18
C THR A 377 6.00 10.53 18.36
N ARG A 378 5.02 9.64 18.11
CA ARG A 378 3.61 9.89 18.36
C ARG A 378 3.36 10.20 19.84
N ASP A 379 3.92 9.43 20.76
CA ASP A 379 3.79 9.69 22.20
C ASP A 379 4.37 11.05 22.59
N VAL A 380 5.53 11.41 22.03
CA VAL A 380 6.12 12.74 22.23
C VAL A 380 5.24 13.85 21.64
N LEU A 381 4.65 13.66 20.46
CA LEU A 381 3.74 14.62 19.83
C LEU A 381 2.42 14.80 20.59
N ASN A 382 1.96 13.75 21.27
CA ASN A 382 0.73 13.73 22.09
C ASN A 382 0.96 14.10 23.57
N SER A 383 2.21 14.28 23.99
CA SER A 383 2.56 14.76 25.32
C SER A 383 2.06 16.20 25.59
N ASP A 384 2.08 16.62 26.85
CA ASP A 384 1.72 17.98 27.27
C ASP A 384 2.66 19.09 26.75
N LEU A 385 3.65 18.73 25.91
CA LEU A 385 4.57 19.69 25.31
C LEU A 385 3.84 20.59 24.29
N PRO A 386 3.73 21.91 24.51
CA PRO A 386 2.99 22.78 23.60
C PRO A 386 3.58 22.80 22.19
N VAL A 387 2.72 22.89 21.16
CA VAL A 387 3.14 22.95 19.74
C VAL A 387 4.15 24.09 19.48
N SER A 388 4.01 25.23 20.15
CA SER A 388 4.96 26.34 20.07
C SER A 388 6.35 25.99 20.62
N THR A 389 6.44 25.04 21.55
CA THR A 389 7.72 24.52 22.05
C THR A 389 8.29 23.50 21.08
N GLN A 390 7.46 22.61 20.51
CA GLN A 390 7.87 21.69 19.45
C GLN A 390 8.45 22.44 18.24
N GLU A 391 7.83 23.57 17.86
CA GLU A 391 8.33 24.48 16.82
C GLU A 391 9.70 25.07 17.16
N LYS A 392 9.91 25.50 18.41
CA LYS A 392 11.21 26.05 18.87
C LYS A 392 12.31 24.99 18.92
N LEU A 393 11.93 23.73 19.16
CA LEU A 393 12.85 22.58 19.11
C LEU A 393 13.15 22.12 17.68
N GLY A 394 12.59 22.79 16.67
CA GLY A 394 12.85 22.50 15.26
C GLY A 394 12.19 21.22 14.75
N TYR A 395 11.16 20.69 15.43
CA TYR A 395 10.51 19.43 15.03
C TYR A 395 9.97 19.47 13.60
N PHE A 396 9.44 20.63 13.20
CA PHE A 396 8.83 20.83 11.90
C PHE A 396 9.78 21.46 10.87
N ASP A 397 11.02 21.76 11.22
CA ASP A 397 12.01 22.22 10.25
C ASP A 397 12.47 21.04 9.37
N GLU A 398 13.00 21.32 8.17
CA GLU A 398 13.51 20.26 7.29
C GLU A 398 14.70 19.54 7.97
N GLY A 399 14.59 18.24 8.17
CA GLY A 399 15.58 17.44 8.90
C GLY A 399 15.31 17.28 10.40
N GLY A 400 14.24 17.89 10.92
CA GLY A 400 13.74 17.67 12.28
C GLY A 400 13.10 16.28 12.43
N LEU A 401 11.77 16.20 12.33
CA LEU A 401 11.07 14.92 12.21
C LEU A 401 11.14 14.38 10.78
N PHE A 402 10.88 15.25 9.80
CA PHE A 402 10.87 14.92 8.38
C PHE A 402 11.93 15.70 7.62
N GLY A 403 12.65 15.02 6.74
CA GLY A 403 13.65 15.59 5.84
C GLY A 403 13.43 15.17 4.40
N GLY A 404 14.38 15.48 3.52
CA GLY A 404 14.33 15.08 2.11
C GLY A 404 15.68 14.71 1.54
N GLN A 405 15.69 13.72 0.64
CA GLN A 405 16.83 13.39 -0.23
C GLN A 405 16.55 13.87 -1.64
N VAL A 406 17.42 14.75 -2.16
CA VAL A 406 17.29 15.30 -3.52
C VAL A 406 17.38 14.18 -4.56
N VAL A 407 16.45 14.18 -5.50
CA VAL A 407 16.50 13.29 -6.67
C VAL A 407 17.23 13.99 -7.80
N GLN A 408 18.20 13.28 -8.39
CA GLN A 408 18.82 13.68 -9.64
C GLN A 408 18.11 12.94 -10.77
N GLY A 409 17.29 13.62 -11.56
CA GLY A 409 16.58 13.02 -12.70
C GLY A 409 15.10 12.73 -12.41
N ASN A 410 14.60 11.62 -12.96
CA ASN A 410 13.18 11.29 -12.97
C ASN A 410 12.70 10.75 -11.60
N PRO A 411 11.83 11.45 -10.86
CA PRO A 411 11.36 10.98 -9.55
C PRO A 411 10.57 9.67 -9.61
N PHE A 412 10.01 9.33 -10.77
CA PHE A 412 9.29 8.06 -10.96
C PHE A 412 10.23 6.86 -11.19
N GLU A 413 11.48 7.10 -11.59
CA GLU A 413 12.54 6.06 -11.61
C GLU A 413 13.05 5.79 -10.19
N GLU A 414 13.26 6.83 -9.38
CA GLU A 414 13.59 6.66 -7.96
C GLU A 414 12.45 5.93 -7.20
N LEU A 415 11.18 6.28 -7.49
CA LEU A 415 10.03 5.57 -6.92
C LEU A 415 10.01 4.10 -7.34
N GLN A 416 10.31 3.81 -8.61
CA GLN A 416 10.43 2.44 -9.13
C GLN A 416 11.49 1.65 -8.36
N GLN A 417 12.69 2.21 -8.25
CA GLN A 417 13.81 1.55 -7.58
C GLN A 417 13.47 1.23 -6.13
N ARG A 418 12.93 2.20 -5.38
CA ARG A 418 12.51 1.98 -3.99
C ARG A 418 11.41 0.92 -3.88
N THR A 419 10.43 0.92 -4.78
CA THR A 419 9.39 -0.12 -4.80
C THR A 419 9.95 -1.52 -5.12
N GLU A 420 10.91 -1.63 -6.05
CA GLU A 420 11.59 -2.90 -6.34
C GLU A 420 12.37 -3.42 -5.12
N GLU A 421 13.13 -2.55 -4.46
CA GLU A 421 13.86 -2.89 -3.23
C GLU A 421 12.90 -3.35 -2.13
N ASP A 422 11.79 -2.64 -1.95
CA ASP A 422 10.79 -2.96 -0.94
C ASP A 422 10.10 -4.29 -1.20
N LEU A 423 9.72 -4.55 -2.46
CA LEU A 423 9.12 -5.84 -2.87
C LEU A 423 10.08 -7.00 -2.60
N LYS A 424 11.35 -6.84 -2.95
CA LYS A 424 12.38 -7.86 -2.69
C LYS A 424 12.60 -8.07 -1.20
N SER A 425 12.61 -7.01 -0.39
CA SER A 425 12.76 -7.10 1.06
C SER A 425 11.54 -7.72 1.76
N ALA A 426 10.33 -7.48 1.22
CA ALA A 426 9.06 -7.99 1.75
C ALA A 426 9.01 -9.53 1.74
N THR A 427 9.69 -10.17 0.80
CA THR A 427 9.72 -11.64 0.65
C THR A 427 10.09 -12.37 1.94
N ARG A 428 10.96 -11.80 2.77
CA ARG A 428 11.34 -12.37 4.07
C ARG A 428 10.13 -12.57 5.00
N PHE A 429 9.12 -11.72 4.86
CA PHE A 429 7.94 -11.71 5.71
C PHE A 429 6.73 -12.39 5.08
N GLN A 430 6.86 -12.85 3.84
CA GLN A 430 5.79 -13.52 3.09
C GLN A 430 5.91 -15.06 3.13
N PHE A 431 7.05 -15.59 3.57
CA PHE A 431 7.35 -17.02 3.61
C PHE A 431 7.89 -17.44 4.97
N VAL A 432 7.57 -18.67 5.39
CA VAL A 432 8.21 -19.30 6.56
C VAL A 432 9.35 -20.18 6.07
N LEU A 433 10.58 -19.90 6.50
CA LEU A 433 11.75 -20.70 6.16
C LEU A 433 11.88 -21.93 7.04
N ASN A 434 12.49 -23.00 6.54
CA ASN A 434 12.70 -24.26 7.29
C ASN A 434 13.37 -24.02 8.67
N ARG A 435 14.34 -23.10 8.74
CA ARG A 435 15.02 -22.74 10.00
C ARG A 435 14.12 -22.01 11.01
N ASP A 436 13.03 -21.42 10.54
CA ASP A 436 12.13 -20.57 11.33
C ASP A 436 10.85 -21.32 11.74
N VAL A 437 10.62 -22.55 11.22
CA VAL A 437 9.41 -23.36 11.51
C VAL A 437 9.22 -23.62 13.00
N THR A 438 10.28 -23.93 13.73
CA THR A 438 10.21 -24.22 15.18
C THR A 438 10.25 -22.96 16.05
N ALA A 439 10.65 -21.83 15.47
CA ALA A 439 10.62 -20.57 16.17
C ALA A 439 9.16 -20.11 16.19
N LYS A 440 8.57 -19.92 17.37
CA LYS A 440 7.22 -19.33 17.55
C LYS A 440 7.05 -17.94 16.89
N THR A 441 8.08 -17.43 16.21
CA THR A 441 8.10 -16.34 15.23
C THR A 441 7.07 -16.48 14.11
N VAL A 442 6.51 -17.67 13.88
CA VAL A 442 5.42 -17.93 12.91
C VAL A 442 4.26 -16.92 13.04
N PHE A 443 3.95 -16.46 14.26
CA PHE A 443 2.87 -15.49 14.52
C PHE A 443 3.10 -14.05 14.01
N LYS A 444 4.32 -13.67 13.57
CA LYS A 444 4.69 -12.28 13.27
C LYS A 444 4.44 -11.79 11.83
N TYR A 445 3.93 -12.64 10.94
CA TYR A 445 4.01 -12.42 9.48
C TYR A 445 2.69 -12.05 8.78
N LEU A 446 1.57 -11.96 9.52
CA LEU A 446 0.24 -11.99 8.92
C LEU A 446 -0.29 -10.65 8.43
N ASP A 447 0.06 -9.56 9.11
CA ASP A 447 -0.17 -8.25 8.54
C ASP A 447 0.73 -8.04 7.32
N TRP A 448 1.88 -8.72 7.28
CA TRP A 448 2.96 -8.51 6.33
C TRP A 448 2.79 -9.18 4.97
N ALA A 449 2.03 -10.28 4.91
CA ALA A 449 1.69 -10.94 3.64
C ALA A 449 1.01 -9.99 2.63
N LYS A 450 0.28 -8.98 3.13
CA LYS A 450 -0.46 -7.99 2.33
C LYS A 450 0.43 -6.85 1.81
N TYR A 451 1.65 -6.69 2.34
CA TYR A 451 2.50 -5.53 2.03
C TYR A 451 2.92 -5.48 0.58
N GLY A 452 3.30 -6.61 -0.03
CA GLY A 452 3.70 -6.64 -1.44
C GLY A 452 2.67 -6.05 -2.40
N LEU A 453 1.37 -6.22 -2.10
CA LEU A 453 0.28 -5.63 -2.90
C LEU A 453 0.09 -4.13 -2.61
N LEU A 454 0.28 -3.71 -1.36
CA LEU A 454 0.24 -2.30 -0.97
C LEU A 454 1.41 -1.49 -1.56
N LEU A 455 2.55 -2.12 -1.83
CA LEU A 455 3.65 -1.47 -2.54
C LEU A 455 3.27 -1.08 -3.98
N LEU A 456 2.34 -1.82 -4.59
CA LEU A 456 1.86 -1.63 -5.97
C LEU A 456 0.59 -0.76 -6.06
N ALA A 457 0.01 -0.42 -4.90
CA ALA A 457 -1.17 0.43 -4.76
C ALA A 457 -1.12 1.79 -5.47
N PRO A 458 0.04 2.48 -5.62
CA PRO A 458 0.11 3.75 -6.34
C PRO A 458 -0.39 3.70 -7.79
N LEU A 459 -0.39 2.50 -8.39
CA LEU A 459 -0.90 2.26 -9.75
C LEU A 459 -2.39 1.90 -9.77
N GLY A 460 -3.03 1.78 -8.60
CA GLY A 460 -4.38 1.25 -8.37
C GLY A 460 -5.53 2.05 -9.00
N ILE A 461 -5.24 3.14 -9.72
CA ILE A 461 -6.22 3.86 -10.53
C ILE A 461 -6.58 3.08 -11.82
N ALA A 462 -5.83 2.05 -12.22
CA ALA A 462 -6.06 1.30 -13.47
C ALA A 462 -6.33 -0.21 -13.32
N TYR A 463 -6.45 -0.74 -12.11
CA TYR A 463 -6.91 -2.11 -11.88
C TYR A 463 -8.14 -2.10 -10.96
N PRO A 464 -9.37 -2.26 -11.50
CA PRO A 464 -10.61 -2.14 -10.72
C PRO A 464 -10.64 -2.94 -9.40
N PRO A 465 -10.09 -4.16 -9.34
CA PRO A 465 -10.01 -4.91 -8.08
C PRO A 465 -9.09 -4.29 -7.01
N LEU A 466 -8.02 -3.59 -7.39
CA LEU A 466 -7.09 -2.94 -6.44
C LEU A 466 -7.54 -1.52 -6.08
N GLY A 467 -8.16 -0.78 -7.01
CA GLY A 467 -8.70 0.56 -6.75
C GLY A 467 -9.80 0.54 -5.68
N ILE A 468 -10.65 -0.48 -5.67
CA ILE A 468 -11.74 -0.61 -4.69
C ILE A 468 -11.21 -1.02 -3.31
N ALA A 469 -10.18 -1.89 -3.24
CA ALA A 469 -9.54 -2.27 -1.98
C ALA A 469 -8.83 -1.08 -1.29
N LEU A 470 -8.27 -0.15 -2.07
CA LEU A 470 -7.63 1.07 -1.55
C LEU A 470 -8.63 2.15 -1.13
N THR A 471 -9.81 2.19 -1.75
CA THR A 471 -10.86 3.15 -1.37
C THR A 471 -11.40 2.84 0.03
N VAL A 472 -11.53 1.55 0.38
CA VAL A 472 -11.93 1.11 1.73
C VAL A 472 -10.87 1.48 2.80
N ALA A 473 -9.58 1.50 2.44
CA ALA A 473 -8.49 1.88 3.35
C ALA A 473 -8.54 3.34 3.84
N SER A 474 -9.23 4.21 3.09
CA SER A 474 -9.24 5.65 3.31
C SER A 474 -10.54 6.20 3.91
N VAL A 475 -11.53 5.34 4.15
CA VAL A 475 -12.87 5.73 4.59
C VAL A 475 -13.10 5.14 5.97
N SER A 476 -12.57 5.84 6.97
CA SER A 476 -12.96 5.76 8.39
C SER A 476 -13.81 4.54 8.77
N LEU A 477 -13.18 3.37 8.98
CA LEU A 477 -13.75 2.18 9.62
C LEU A 477 -12.66 1.09 9.84
N GLY A 478 -11.71 1.36 10.74
CA GLY A 478 -10.96 0.34 11.48
C GLY A 478 -9.99 -0.54 10.68
N ALA A 479 -8.83 -0.82 11.27
CA ALA A 479 -7.81 -1.73 10.73
C ALA A 479 -8.32 -3.14 10.31
N ALA A 480 -9.51 -3.55 10.77
CA ALA A 480 -10.16 -4.80 10.41
C ALA A 480 -10.65 -4.84 8.95
N GLU A 481 -11.14 -3.75 8.36
CA GLU A 481 -11.75 -3.76 7.01
C GLU A 481 -10.70 -3.74 5.89
N PHE A 482 -9.58 -3.03 6.09
CA PHE A 482 -8.40 -3.09 5.22
C PHE A 482 -7.90 -4.52 5.02
N GLY A 483 -7.95 -5.30 6.11
CA GLY A 483 -7.56 -6.69 6.12
C GLY A 483 -8.58 -7.64 5.46
N VAL A 484 -9.84 -7.27 5.29
CA VAL A 484 -10.93 -8.15 4.84
C VAL A 484 -11.17 -8.06 3.33
N GLY A 485 -11.14 -6.86 2.74
CA GLY A 485 -11.33 -6.68 1.28
C GLY A 485 -10.17 -7.24 0.45
N ILE A 486 -8.93 -6.96 0.88
CA ILE A 486 -7.69 -7.45 0.26
C ILE A 486 -7.58 -8.99 0.39
N ASP A 487 -7.92 -9.54 1.56
CA ASP A 487 -7.84 -10.98 1.86
C ASP A 487 -8.90 -11.81 1.11
N SER A 488 -10.10 -11.28 0.92
CA SER A 488 -11.18 -11.97 0.19
C SER A 488 -10.88 -12.06 -1.31
N TYR A 489 -10.26 -11.02 -1.88
CA TYR A 489 -9.84 -10.98 -3.29
C TYR A 489 -8.60 -11.86 -3.56
N ILE A 490 -7.54 -11.74 -2.74
CA ILE A 490 -6.32 -12.56 -2.89
C ILE A 490 -6.65 -14.05 -2.81
N ASN A 491 -7.53 -14.43 -1.88
CA ASN A 491 -7.92 -15.82 -1.69
C ASN A 491 -9.08 -16.28 -2.59
N LYS A 492 -9.53 -15.45 -3.56
CA LYS A 492 -10.63 -15.75 -4.51
C LYS A 492 -11.85 -16.41 -3.85
N ARG A 493 -12.26 -15.92 -2.68
CA ARG A 493 -13.34 -16.54 -1.91
C ARG A 493 -14.71 -16.18 -2.51
N PRO A 494 -15.69 -17.10 -2.49
CA PRO A 494 -17.05 -16.77 -2.88
C PRO A 494 -17.53 -15.60 -2.00
N GLU A 495 -18.16 -14.60 -2.62
CA GLU A 495 -18.64 -13.31 -2.03
C GLU A 495 -17.68 -12.09 -2.08
N ALA A 496 -16.44 -12.24 -2.53
CA ALA A 496 -15.51 -11.10 -2.67
C ALA A 496 -16.11 -9.96 -3.53
N ASP A 497 -16.72 -10.29 -4.66
CA ASP A 497 -17.29 -9.31 -5.60
C ASP A 497 -18.48 -8.51 -5.01
N LYS A 498 -19.23 -9.12 -4.08
CA LYS A 498 -20.41 -8.49 -3.46
C LYS A 498 -19.99 -7.44 -2.42
N LEU A 499 -19.02 -7.78 -1.57
CA LEU A 499 -18.46 -6.87 -0.56
C LEU A 499 -17.71 -5.68 -1.20
N ILE A 500 -17.07 -5.92 -2.35
CA ILE A 500 -16.43 -4.90 -3.20
C ILE A 500 -17.46 -3.87 -3.72
N SER A 501 -18.64 -4.32 -4.14
CA SER A 501 -19.68 -3.44 -4.70
C SER A 501 -20.39 -2.56 -3.66
N GLU A 502 -20.59 -3.07 -2.44
CA GLU A 502 -21.33 -2.36 -1.37
C GLU A 502 -20.48 -1.28 -0.67
N GLY A 503 -19.14 -1.42 -0.66
CA GLY A 503 -18.20 -0.43 -0.10
C GLY A 503 -18.05 0.82 -0.98
N ALA A 504 -17.99 0.64 -2.31
CA ALA A 504 -17.79 1.74 -3.26
C ALA A 504 -18.99 2.73 -3.32
N SER A 505 -20.21 2.30 -3.00
CA SER A 505 -21.40 3.14 -3.11
C SER A 505 -21.62 4.08 -1.93
N LYS A 506 -20.94 3.88 -0.79
CA LYS A 506 -21.17 4.64 0.45
C LYS A 506 -20.19 5.80 0.68
N THR A 507 -19.19 5.97 -0.20
CA THR A 507 -18.00 6.80 0.05
C THR A 507 -18.05 8.24 -0.49
N LEU A 508 -19.06 8.64 -1.26
CA LEU A 508 -19.10 9.99 -1.87
C LEU A 508 -19.54 11.11 -0.90
N THR A 509 -18.97 11.18 0.31
CA THR A 509 -19.13 12.33 1.20
C THR A 509 -17.77 13.02 1.41
N PRO A 510 -17.57 14.27 0.98
CA PRO A 510 -16.30 14.97 1.17
C PRO A 510 -16.06 15.31 2.65
N ILE A 511 -14.93 14.89 3.20
CA ILE A 511 -14.47 15.31 4.54
C ILE A 511 -13.90 16.73 4.41
N PHE A 512 -14.73 17.73 4.71
CA PHE A 512 -14.30 19.08 5.02
C PHE A 512 -14.13 19.21 6.54
N THR A 513 -12.90 19.33 7.03
CA THR A 513 -12.64 19.94 8.34
C THR A 513 -11.44 20.89 8.29
N SER A 514 -11.83 22.17 8.17
CA SER A 514 -11.26 23.34 8.85
C SER A 514 -9.75 23.60 8.77
N GLY A 515 -9.40 24.38 7.75
CA GLY A 515 -8.20 25.19 7.73
C GLY A 515 -8.37 26.38 6.79
N LEU A 516 -9.38 27.25 7.04
CA LEU A 516 -9.47 28.64 6.56
C LEU A 516 -10.74 29.28 7.14
N GLY A 517 -10.60 30.49 7.69
CA GLY A 517 -11.60 31.14 8.53
C GLY A 517 -12.86 31.61 7.80
N ASN A 518 -13.95 31.66 8.57
CA ASN A 518 -15.14 32.50 8.45
C ASN A 518 -15.37 33.21 7.09
N ALA A 519 -16.01 32.52 6.16
CA ALA A 519 -17.04 33.08 5.29
C ALA A 519 -17.56 31.96 4.38
N LEU A 520 -18.77 31.46 4.65
CA LEU A 520 -19.81 31.01 3.71
C LEU A 520 -20.78 30.10 4.48
N LYS A 521 -22.04 30.53 4.58
CA LYS A 521 -23.12 29.75 5.20
C LYS A 521 -23.50 28.57 4.30
N PRO A 522 -23.82 27.38 4.83
CA PRO A 522 -24.25 26.25 4.03
C PRO A 522 -25.69 26.45 3.54
N ILE A 523 -25.91 26.29 2.23
CA ILE A 523 -27.24 26.13 1.63
C ILE A 523 -27.57 24.64 1.65
N GLY A 524 -28.74 24.31 2.18
CA GLY A 524 -29.14 22.96 2.56
C GLY A 524 -29.46 21.99 1.41
N SER A 525 -29.29 20.72 1.79
CA SER A 525 -29.78 19.45 1.24
C SER A 525 -31.03 19.46 0.36
N THR A 526 -30.98 18.70 -0.75
CA THR A 526 -32.04 17.74 -1.16
C THR A 526 -31.43 16.68 -2.08
N ILE A 527 -31.32 15.42 -1.63
CA ILE A 527 -31.16 14.26 -2.51
C ILE A 527 -32.42 13.42 -2.32
N SER A 528 -33.27 13.38 -3.35
CA SER A 528 -34.49 12.59 -3.41
C SER A 528 -34.20 11.20 -3.96
N ALA A 529 -34.79 10.21 -3.29
CA ALA A 529 -34.66 8.78 -3.51
C ALA A 529 -35.27 8.31 -4.84
N TRP A 530 -34.49 7.56 -5.64
CA TRP A 530 -35.02 6.64 -6.65
C TRP A 530 -34.18 5.36 -6.66
N ALA A 531 -34.66 4.34 -5.93
CA ALA A 531 -34.26 2.96 -6.12
C ALA A 531 -35.50 2.08 -5.93
N LEU A 532 -35.60 1.05 -6.79
CA LEU A 532 -36.48 -0.11 -6.78
C LEU A 532 -37.79 -0.01 -7.59
N LYS A 533 -37.77 -0.68 -8.75
CA LYS A 533 -38.64 -1.83 -9.03
C LYS A 533 -38.12 -2.63 -10.26
N PRO A 534 -38.52 -3.90 -10.38
CA PRO A 534 -37.72 -5.13 -10.19
C PRO A 534 -36.64 -5.40 -11.25
#